data_AF-A0A3C0R6W2-F1
#
_entry.id   AF-A0A3C0R6W2-F1
#
_cell.length_a   1.000
_cell.length_b   1.000
_cell.length_c   1.000
_cell.angle_alpha   90.00
_cell.angle_beta   90.00
_cell.angle_gamma   90.00
#
_symmetry.space_group_name_H-M   'P 1'
#
loop_
_entity.id
_entity.type
_entity.pdbx_description
1 polymer ?
#
loop_
_entity_poly.entity_id
_entity_poly.type
_entity_poly.pdbx_seq_one_letter_code
_entity_poly.pdbx_strand_id
1 'polypeptide(L)'
;CLVVEIIVPIFFWAPRRLRLVACGLVVFLQIAIAVTGNYCFFNLLTIALCLLLIDDASIGGKRTAVIDRRYSYRLSILAPVIVIIMTLPLNAWLIFTAFKPEAKWPRSLAFSYEHIEPFRIANGYGLFRVMTKDRREIVIEGSADGIDWQPYEFKWKPGDVMRAPGWCAPHQPRLDWQMWFAALGSYQQNPWFIRTALCLLEGKSDVTRLFARNPFP
;
A
#
# COMPACT_ATOMS: atom_id res chain seq x y z
N CYS A 1 12.05 -11.21 -5.50
CA CYS A 1 10.77 -10.53 -5.19
C CYS A 1 9.62 -11.14 -5.99
N LEU A 2 9.54 -10.89 -7.30
CA LEU A 2 8.36 -11.21 -8.14
C LEU A 2 7.95 -12.70 -8.13
N VAL A 3 8.92 -13.63 -8.21
CA VAL A 3 8.64 -15.07 -8.14
C VAL A 3 8.04 -15.46 -6.78
N VAL A 4 8.59 -14.91 -5.70
CA VAL A 4 8.10 -15.17 -4.34
C VAL A 4 6.70 -14.57 -4.17
N GLU A 5 6.45 -13.37 -4.68
CA GLU A 5 5.16 -12.70 -4.51
C GLU A 5 4.03 -13.28 -5.38
N ILE A 6 4.36 -13.95 -6.49
CA ILE A 6 3.36 -14.53 -7.41
C ILE A 6 3.18 -16.02 -7.17
N ILE A 7 4.27 -16.78 -7.09
CA ILE A 7 4.21 -18.25 -7.05
C ILE A 7 3.98 -18.75 -5.62
N VAL A 8 4.64 -18.17 -4.63
CA VAL A 8 4.59 -18.68 -3.25
C VAL A 8 3.19 -18.63 -2.63
N PRO A 9 2.36 -17.59 -2.85
CA PRO A 9 0.99 -17.56 -2.34
C PRO A 9 0.10 -18.71 -2.84
N ILE A 10 0.38 -19.30 -4.02
CA ILE A 10 -0.37 -20.46 -4.52
C ILE A 10 -0.23 -21.65 -3.55
N PHE A 11 0.93 -21.78 -2.91
CA PHE A 11 1.17 -22.84 -1.93
C PHE A 11 0.49 -22.60 -0.58
N PHE A 12 -0.17 -21.45 -0.36
CA PHE A 12 -0.99 -21.24 0.83
C PHE A 12 -2.18 -22.20 0.90
N TRP A 13 -2.67 -22.63 -0.26
CA TRP A 13 -3.75 -23.62 -0.40
C TRP A 13 -3.25 -25.06 -0.49
N ALA A 14 -1.93 -25.28 -0.45
CA ALA A 14 -1.31 -26.60 -0.58
C ALA A 14 -1.28 -27.36 0.77
N PRO A 15 -0.94 -28.68 0.78
CA PRO A 15 -0.81 -29.46 2.01
C PRO A 15 0.17 -28.84 3.00
N ARG A 16 -0.02 -29.16 4.29
CA ARG A 16 0.64 -28.54 5.46
C ARG A 16 2.10 -28.16 5.26
N ARG A 17 2.94 -29.07 4.74
CA ARG A 17 4.39 -28.83 4.55
C ARG A 17 4.65 -27.67 3.59
N LEU A 18 3.98 -27.65 2.45
CA LEU A 18 4.13 -26.61 1.44
C LEU A 18 3.58 -25.28 1.93
N ARG A 19 2.45 -25.29 2.65
CA ARG A 19 1.86 -24.08 3.25
C ARG A 19 2.80 -23.43 4.27
N LEU A 20 3.45 -24.22 5.12
CA LEU A 20 4.40 -23.70 6.12
C LEU A 20 5.70 -23.20 5.48
N VAL A 21 6.21 -23.89 4.45
CA VAL A 21 7.36 -23.39 3.67
C VAL A 21 7.01 -22.07 3.00
N ALA A 22 5.81 -21.95 2.42
CA ALA A 22 5.34 -20.72 1.80
C ALA A 22 5.22 -19.56 2.80
N CYS A 23 4.66 -19.83 3.99
CA CYS A 23 4.63 -18.87 5.09
C CYS A 23 6.03 -18.39 5.47
N GLY A 24 6.99 -19.32 5.66
CA GLY A 24 8.38 -18.98 5.99
C GLY A 24 9.06 -18.14 4.92
N LEU A 25 8.88 -18.47 3.63
CA LEU A 25 9.43 -17.71 2.51
C LEU A 25 8.87 -16.29 2.42
N VAL A 26 7.56 -16.12 2.63
CA VAL A 26 6.94 -14.79 2.62
C VAL A 26 7.38 -13.98 3.82
N VAL A 27 7.39 -14.54 5.03
CA VAL A 27 7.89 -13.85 6.24
C VAL A 27 9.35 -13.45 6.07
N PHE A 28 10.20 -14.35 5.57
CA PHE A 28 11.60 -14.05 5.27
C PHE A 28 11.73 -12.88 4.29
N LEU A 29 10.95 -12.88 3.20
CA LEU A 29 10.93 -11.77 2.25
C LEU A 29 10.50 -10.46 2.92
N GLN A 30 9.43 -10.46 3.73
CA GLN A 30 8.97 -9.25 4.43
C GLN A 30 10.02 -8.73 5.42
N ILE A 31 10.76 -9.61 6.11
CA ILE A 31 11.87 -9.21 6.98
C ILE A 31 13.01 -8.63 6.15
N ALA A 32 13.37 -9.24 5.02
CA ALA A 32 14.41 -8.71 4.14
C ALA A 32 14.03 -7.32 3.59
N ILE A 33 12.78 -7.14 3.15
CA ILE A 33 12.27 -5.83 2.73
C ILE A 33 12.31 -4.85 3.91
N ALA A 34 11.89 -5.28 5.10
CA ALA A 34 11.96 -4.45 6.29
C ALA A 34 13.40 -4.02 6.56
N VAL A 35 14.40 -4.92 6.57
CA VAL A 35 15.81 -4.62 6.88
C VAL A 35 16.51 -3.81 5.78
N THR A 36 15.98 -3.79 4.56
CA THR A 36 16.58 -3.05 3.43
C THR A 36 15.88 -1.72 3.12
N GLY A 37 14.71 -1.44 3.69
CA GLY A 37 13.97 -0.23 3.33
C GLY A 37 12.83 0.17 4.24
N ASN A 38 12.29 1.36 3.97
CA ASN A 38 11.21 1.97 4.75
C ASN A 38 9.84 1.68 4.13
N TYR A 39 9.25 0.53 4.46
CA TYR A 39 7.94 0.12 3.94
C TYR A 39 6.79 0.25 4.97
N CYS A 40 6.83 1.32 5.76
CA CYS A 40 5.85 1.65 6.82
C CYS A 40 5.52 0.41 7.69
N PHE A 41 4.24 0.12 7.91
CA PHE A 41 3.76 -1.03 8.68
C PHE A 41 3.30 -2.21 7.79
N PHE A 42 3.43 -2.11 6.47
CA PHE A 42 2.92 -3.14 5.55
C PHE A 42 3.62 -4.49 5.73
N ASN A 43 4.94 -4.49 5.93
CA ASN A 43 5.69 -5.72 6.20
C ASN A 43 5.14 -6.42 7.45
N LEU A 44 4.87 -5.64 8.51
CA LEU A 44 4.32 -6.16 9.76
C LEU A 44 2.91 -6.72 9.55
N LEU A 45 2.06 -6.04 8.78
CA LEU A 45 0.72 -6.52 8.47
C LEU A 45 0.75 -7.83 7.68
N THR A 46 1.60 -7.93 6.65
CA THR A 46 1.77 -9.16 5.87
C THR A 46 2.27 -10.31 6.75
N ILE A 47 3.25 -10.04 7.63
CA ILE A 47 3.74 -11.04 8.58
C ILE A 47 2.61 -11.48 9.51
N ALA A 48 1.82 -10.55 10.06
CA ALA A 48 0.70 -10.86 10.92
C ALA A 48 -0.35 -11.74 10.23
N LEU A 49 -0.64 -11.48 8.94
CA LEU A 49 -1.52 -12.33 8.14
C LEU A 49 -0.91 -13.71 7.87
N CYS A 50 0.41 -13.80 7.68
CA CYS A 50 1.11 -15.08 7.50
C CYS A 50 1.02 -15.97 8.75
N LEU A 51 0.93 -15.40 9.95
CA LEU A 51 0.75 -16.18 11.18
C LEU A 51 -0.55 -17.00 11.16
N LEU A 52 -1.59 -16.55 10.45
CA LEU A 52 -2.85 -17.28 10.29
C LEU A 52 -2.71 -18.56 9.45
N LEU A 53 -1.61 -18.74 8.72
CA LEU A 53 -1.34 -19.98 7.98
C LEU A 53 -0.76 -21.10 8.86
N ILE A 54 -0.31 -20.74 10.07
CA ILE A 54 0.26 -21.68 11.04
C ILE A 54 -0.90 -22.36 11.77
N ASP A 55 -1.00 -23.67 11.60
CA ASP A 55 -2.05 -24.50 12.19
C ASP A 55 -1.80 -24.73 13.69
N ASP A 56 -2.86 -24.84 14.50
CA ASP A 56 -2.80 -25.15 15.95
C ASP A 56 -2.04 -26.46 16.23
N ALA A 57 -2.13 -27.41 15.29
CA ALA A 57 -1.38 -28.67 15.32
C ALA A 57 0.14 -28.49 15.20
N SER A 58 0.63 -27.29 14.91
CA SER A 58 2.05 -26.92 14.88
C SER A 58 2.53 -26.38 16.24
N ILE A 59 1.61 -25.96 17.09
CA ILE A 59 1.86 -25.40 18.43
C ILE A 59 1.53 -26.45 19.52
N GLY A 60 1.18 -27.68 19.13
CA GLY A 60 0.89 -28.79 20.05
C GLY A 60 -0.58 -28.86 20.51
N GLY A 61 -1.44 -27.98 20.00
CA GLY A 61 -2.87 -28.01 20.26
C GLY A 61 -3.53 -29.15 19.47
N LYS A 62 -3.87 -30.26 20.14
CA LYS A 62 -4.80 -31.26 19.59
C LYS A 62 -6.23 -30.74 19.70
N ARG A 63 -6.60 -29.75 18.88
CA ARG A 63 -8.01 -29.41 18.66
C ARG A 63 -8.48 -30.17 17.44
N THR A 64 -9.20 -31.26 17.68
CA THR A 64 -10.00 -31.90 16.64
C THR A 64 -11.16 -30.97 16.33
N ALA A 65 -11.02 -30.14 15.30
CA ALA A 65 -12.17 -29.45 14.73
C ALA A 65 -13.09 -30.53 14.15
N VAL A 66 -14.21 -30.79 14.83
CA VAL A 66 -15.31 -31.57 14.28
C VAL A 66 -15.97 -30.69 13.24
N ILE A 67 -15.45 -30.75 12.01
CA ILE A 67 -16.11 -30.12 10.87
C ILE A 67 -17.30 -31.01 10.52
N ASP A 68 -18.48 -30.61 10.96
CA ASP A 68 -19.73 -31.25 10.59
C ASP A 68 -19.95 -31.04 9.09
N ARG A 69 -19.52 -32.02 8.28
CA ARG A 69 -19.42 -31.92 6.82
C ARG A 69 -20.77 -32.23 6.18
N ARG A 70 -21.82 -31.51 6.61
CA ARG A 70 -23.20 -31.60 6.09
C ARG A 70 -23.51 -30.56 5.00
N TYR A 71 -22.49 -29.96 4.39
CA TYR A 71 -22.68 -29.04 3.26
C TYR A 71 -22.81 -29.80 1.93
N SER A 72 -23.85 -29.45 1.16
CA SER A 72 -24.17 -30.03 -0.15
C SER A 72 -22.96 -29.99 -1.10
N TYR A 73 -22.45 -31.16 -1.46
CA TYR A 73 -21.33 -31.37 -2.39
C TYR A 73 -21.46 -30.54 -3.69
N ARG A 74 -22.69 -30.39 -4.18
CA ARG A 74 -22.97 -29.60 -5.39
C ARG A 74 -22.73 -28.10 -5.18
N LEU A 75 -23.16 -27.53 -4.05
CA LEU A 75 -22.96 -26.12 -3.77
C LEU A 75 -21.48 -25.79 -3.54
N SER A 76 -20.73 -26.71 -2.91
CA SER A 76 -19.28 -26.55 -2.69
C SER A 76 -18.46 -26.53 -3.97
N ILE A 77 -18.95 -27.14 -5.06
CA ILE A 77 -18.26 -27.18 -6.37
C ILE A 77 -18.77 -26.07 -7.29
N LEU A 78 -20.08 -25.82 -7.30
CA LEU A 78 -20.67 -24.82 -8.18
C LEU A 78 -20.31 -23.39 -7.78
N ALA A 79 -20.28 -23.08 -6.49
CA ALA A 79 -19.94 -21.74 -6.00
C ALA A 79 -18.57 -21.22 -6.50
N PRO A 80 -17.45 -21.95 -6.34
CA PRO A 80 -16.15 -21.48 -6.85
C PRO A 80 -16.11 -21.40 -8.37
N VAL A 81 -16.77 -22.32 -9.10
CA VAL A 81 -16.83 -22.27 -10.57
C VAL A 81 -17.55 -21.01 -11.05
N ILE A 82 -18.68 -20.66 -10.44
CA ILE A 82 -19.43 -19.44 -10.76
C ILE A 82 -18.58 -18.20 -10.48
N VAL A 83 -17.90 -18.16 -9.33
CA VAL A 83 -17.02 -17.04 -8.97
C VAL A 83 -15.89 -16.89 -9.98
N ILE A 84 -15.24 -17.99 -10.39
CA ILE A 84 -14.18 -17.96 -11.40
C ILE A 84 -14.74 -17.46 -12.74
N ILE A 85 -15.85 -18.01 -13.23
CA ILE A 85 -16.43 -17.60 -14.51
C ILE A 85 -16.81 -16.12 -14.50
N MET A 86 -17.37 -15.61 -13.39
CA MET A 86 -17.75 -14.20 -13.27
C MET A 86 -16.53 -13.27 -13.16
N THR A 87 -15.50 -13.65 -12.41
CA THR A 87 -14.38 -12.75 -12.11
C THR A 87 -13.22 -12.86 -13.09
N LEU A 88 -13.04 -14.00 -13.76
CA LEU A 88 -11.89 -14.25 -14.63
C LEU A 88 -11.84 -13.32 -15.85
N PRO A 89 -12.93 -13.06 -16.60
CA PRO A 89 -12.91 -12.12 -17.72
C PRO A 89 -12.53 -10.71 -17.27
N LEU A 90 -13.04 -10.29 -16.11
CA LEU A 90 -12.81 -8.98 -15.54
C LEU A 90 -11.35 -8.83 -15.06
N ASN A 91 -10.81 -9.83 -14.36
CA ASN A 91 -9.40 -9.88 -13.96
C ASN A 91 -8.46 -9.94 -15.18
N ALA A 92 -8.79 -10.75 -16.19
CA ALA A 92 -8.01 -10.83 -17.42
C ALA A 92 -7.97 -9.47 -18.13
N TRP A 93 -9.09 -8.74 -18.16
CA TRP A 93 -9.15 -7.40 -18.72
C TRP A 93 -8.36 -6.37 -17.90
N LEU A 94 -8.42 -6.45 -16.57
CA LEU A 94 -7.61 -5.61 -15.67
C LEU A 94 -6.10 -5.85 -15.82
N ILE A 95 -5.70 -7.08 -16.09
CA ILE A 95 -4.31 -7.46 -16.41
C ILE A 95 -3.94 -6.91 -17.79
N PHE A 96 -4.79 -7.10 -18.79
CA PHE A 96 -4.55 -6.59 -20.15
C PHE A 96 -4.37 -5.07 -20.16
N THR A 97 -5.24 -4.34 -19.46
CA THR A 97 -5.14 -2.87 -19.31
C THR A 97 -3.94 -2.44 -18.46
N ALA A 98 -3.29 -3.36 -17.73
CA ALA A 98 -2.01 -3.07 -17.06
C ALA A 98 -0.87 -2.95 -18.07
N PHE A 99 -0.91 -3.75 -19.15
CA PHE A 99 0.07 -3.69 -20.24
C PHE A 99 -0.31 -2.70 -21.34
N LYS A 100 -1.61 -2.44 -21.53
CA LYS A 100 -2.13 -1.44 -22.49
C LYS A 100 -3.15 -0.51 -21.82
N PRO A 101 -2.70 0.56 -21.14
CA PRO A 101 -3.59 1.49 -20.42
C PRO A 101 -4.62 2.19 -21.32
N GLU A 102 -4.25 2.48 -22.57
CA GLU A 102 -5.11 3.13 -23.59
C GLU A 102 -6.21 2.21 -24.15
N ALA A 103 -6.26 0.94 -23.74
CA ALA A 103 -7.22 -0.01 -24.27
C ALA A 103 -8.65 0.30 -23.81
N LYS A 104 -9.56 0.45 -24.77
CA LYS A 104 -10.98 0.68 -24.51
C LYS A 104 -11.64 -0.58 -23.96
N TRP A 105 -12.41 -0.43 -22.89
CA TRP A 105 -13.17 -1.54 -22.30
C TRP A 105 -14.36 -1.94 -23.19
N PRO A 106 -14.60 -3.25 -23.38
CA PRO A 106 -15.84 -3.74 -23.99
C PRO A 106 -17.03 -3.30 -23.14
N ARG A 107 -18.12 -2.87 -23.78
CA ARG A 107 -19.29 -2.27 -23.09
C ARG A 107 -19.85 -3.14 -21.96
N SER A 108 -19.94 -4.45 -22.15
CA SER A 108 -20.44 -5.40 -21.15
C SER A 108 -19.53 -5.52 -19.93
N LEU A 109 -18.21 -5.54 -20.15
CA LEU A 109 -17.19 -5.58 -19.10
C LEU A 109 -17.13 -4.25 -18.33
N ALA A 110 -17.21 -3.12 -19.04
CA ALA A 110 -17.24 -1.79 -18.42
C ALA A 110 -18.45 -1.64 -17.48
N PHE A 111 -19.65 -1.97 -17.98
CA PHE A 111 -20.88 -1.93 -17.17
C PHE A 111 -20.75 -2.80 -15.91
N SER A 112 -20.28 -4.04 -16.06
CA SER A 112 -20.12 -4.94 -14.91
C SER A 112 -19.07 -4.44 -13.93
N TYR A 113 -17.97 -3.86 -14.43
CA TYR A 113 -16.91 -3.29 -13.61
C TYR A 113 -17.39 -2.09 -12.80
N GLU A 114 -18.09 -1.13 -13.41
CA GLU A 114 -18.60 0.07 -12.73
C GLU A 114 -19.53 -0.25 -11.55
N HIS A 115 -20.29 -1.36 -11.62
CA HIS A 115 -21.16 -1.80 -10.53
C HIS A 115 -20.40 -2.57 -9.43
N ILE A 116 -19.30 -3.24 -9.77
CA ILE A 116 -18.51 -4.07 -8.84
C ILE A 116 -17.38 -3.26 -8.17
N GLU A 117 -16.88 -2.22 -8.85
CA GLU A 117 -15.77 -1.38 -8.39
C GLU A 117 -15.99 -0.83 -6.97
N PRO A 118 -17.17 -0.27 -6.60
CA PRO A 118 -17.39 0.30 -5.27
C PRO A 118 -17.25 -0.73 -4.14
N PHE A 119 -17.52 -2.01 -4.44
CA PHE A 119 -17.39 -3.10 -3.48
C PHE A 119 -15.95 -3.57 -3.27
N ARG A 120 -14.99 -3.06 -4.07
CA ARG A 120 -13.58 -3.46 -3.99
C ARG A 120 -13.38 -4.97 -4.07
N ILE A 121 -14.12 -5.65 -4.94
CA ILE A 121 -14.03 -7.11 -5.13
C ILE A 121 -12.96 -7.43 -6.17
N ALA A 122 -13.08 -6.88 -7.38
CA ALA A 122 -12.15 -7.13 -8.49
C ALA A 122 -11.72 -5.81 -9.13
N ASN A 123 -10.56 -5.30 -8.71
CA ASN A 123 -10.02 -4.00 -9.09
C ASN A 123 -8.55 -4.15 -9.52
N GLY A 124 -8.01 -3.11 -10.14
CA GLY A 124 -6.56 -2.99 -10.29
C GLY A 124 -5.91 -2.71 -8.94
N TYR A 125 -5.51 -3.76 -8.23
CA TYR A 125 -4.74 -3.61 -6.99
C TYR A 125 -3.26 -3.41 -7.29
N GLY A 126 -2.72 -2.28 -6.86
CA GLY A 126 -1.31 -1.98 -6.93
C GLY A 126 -1.03 -0.68 -6.20
N LEU A 127 -0.15 -0.70 -5.21
CA LEU A 127 0.17 0.49 -4.40
C LEU A 127 0.64 1.65 -5.29
N PHE A 128 1.41 1.34 -6.33
CA PHE A 128 1.91 2.30 -7.32
C PHE A 128 1.89 1.71 -8.74
N ARG A 129 0.69 1.42 -9.25
CA ARG A 129 0.52 0.86 -10.60
C ARG A 129 1.08 1.78 -11.70
N VAL A 130 1.05 3.10 -11.47
CA VAL A 130 1.64 4.11 -12.34
C VAL A 130 2.61 4.92 -11.50
N MET A 131 3.88 4.91 -11.90
CA MET A 131 4.96 5.68 -11.26
C MET A 131 5.36 6.85 -12.14
N THR A 132 5.64 7.99 -11.52
CA THR A 132 6.27 9.12 -12.23
C THR A 132 7.73 8.79 -12.52
N LYS A 133 8.23 9.26 -13.67
CA LYS A 133 9.65 9.16 -14.01
C LYS A 133 10.48 10.24 -13.31
N ASP A 134 9.87 11.40 -13.13
CA ASP A 134 10.45 12.55 -12.44
C ASP A 134 9.74 12.76 -11.10
N ARG A 135 10.49 13.28 -10.13
CA ARG A 135 9.98 13.60 -8.80
C ARG A 135 10.02 15.11 -8.59
N ARG A 136 8.87 15.75 -8.76
CA ARG A 136 8.69 17.15 -8.39
C ARG A 136 8.60 17.23 -6.87
N GLU A 137 9.35 18.15 -6.27
CA GLU A 137 9.39 18.34 -4.83
C GLU A 137 8.90 19.73 -4.48
N ILE A 138 7.95 19.79 -3.54
CA ILE A 138 7.53 21.06 -2.95
C ILE A 138 8.49 21.40 -1.81
N VAL A 139 9.01 22.62 -1.83
CA VAL A 139 9.77 23.26 -0.75
C VAL A 139 8.87 24.34 -0.16
N ILE A 140 8.70 24.33 1.16
CA ILE A 140 7.98 25.40 1.86
C ILE A 140 9.04 26.33 2.41
N GLU A 141 8.97 27.61 2.04
CA GLU A 141 9.87 28.64 2.51
C GLU A 141 9.10 29.71 3.29
N GLY A 142 9.74 30.29 4.29
CA GLY A 142 9.25 31.47 4.99
C GLY A 142 10.31 32.57 4.94
N SER A 143 9.90 33.79 5.26
CA SER A 143 10.79 34.94 5.37
C SER A 143 10.27 35.89 6.44
N ALA A 144 11.17 36.45 7.25
CA ALA A 144 10.83 37.44 8.27
C ALA A 144 10.88 38.89 7.73
N ASP A 145 11.60 39.12 6.64
CA ASP A 145 11.85 40.43 6.04
C ASP A 145 11.31 40.57 4.61
N GLY A 146 10.82 39.47 4.03
CA GLY A 146 10.37 39.37 2.65
C GLY A 146 11.50 39.25 1.62
N ILE A 147 12.77 39.28 2.05
CA ILE A 147 13.97 39.27 1.21
C ILE A 147 14.67 37.92 1.34
N ASP A 148 14.99 37.52 2.57
CA ASP A 148 15.69 36.28 2.86
C ASP A 148 14.67 35.17 3.13
N TRP A 149 14.59 34.22 2.20
CA TRP A 149 13.71 33.06 2.28
C TRP A 149 14.47 31.83 2.73
N GLN A 150 13.95 31.16 3.77
CA GLN A 150 14.55 29.94 4.31
C GLN A 150 13.57 28.77 4.31
N PRO A 151 14.02 27.56 3.98
CA PRO A 151 13.17 26.39 3.89
C PRO A 151 12.80 25.81 5.25
N TYR A 152 11.57 25.37 5.39
CA TYR A 152 11.14 24.47 6.45
C TYR A 152 11.61 23.04 6.12
N GLU A 153 12.48 22.48 6.95
CA GLU A 153 12.99 21.12 6.73
C GLU A 153 12.03 20.08 7.32
N PHE A 154 11.68 19.08 6.53
CA PHE A 154 10.84 17.97 6.94
C PHE A 154 11.65 16.90 7.68
N LYS A 155 10.97 16.10 8.52
CA LYS A 155 11.63 15.08 9.35
C LYS A 155 12.15 13.91 8.52
N TRP A 156 11.32 13.45 7.58
CA TRP A 156 11.53 12.20 6.85
C TRP A 156 11.48 12.37 5.33
N LYS A 157 10.87 13.45 4.82
CA LYS A 157 10.86 13.77 3.40
C LYS A 157 12.30 13.99 2.90
N PRO A 158 12.71 13.35 1.80
CA PRO A 158 13.95 13.68 1.12
C PRO A 158 13.98 15.15 0.73
N GLY A 159 15.06 15.84 1.08
CA GLY A 159 15.26 17.27 0.81
C GLY A 159 16.72 17.52 0.49
N ASP A 160 17.55 17.59 1.54
CA ASP A 160 18.99 17.71 1.39
C ASP A 160 19.59 16.47 0.69
N VAL A 161 20.29 16.70 -0.42
CA VAL A 161 20.94 15.67 -1.25
C VAL A 161 22.17 15.05 -0.56
N MET A 162 22.74 15.72 0.43
CA MET A 162 23.87 15.23 1.22
C MET A 162 23.41 14.44 2.46
N ARG A 163 22.13 14.50 2.79
CA ARG A 163 21.56 13.78 3.94
C ARG A 163 21.21 12.34 3.56
N ALA A 164 21.80 11.39 4.26
CA ALA A 164 21.42 9.98 4.13
C ALA A 164 19.93 9.78 4.53
N PRO A 165 19.17 8.95 3.80
CA PRO A 165 17.80 8.61 4.17
C PRO A 165 17.72 8.01 5.58
N GLY A 166 16.79 8.49 6.40
CA GLY A 166 16.56 7.96 7.74
C GLY A 166 15.70 6.70 7.76
N TRP A 167 15.66 6.02 8.90
CA TRP A 167 14.78 4.88 9.14
C TRP A 167 13.51 5.32 9.88
N CYS A 168 12.37 5.34 9.19
CA CYS A 168 11.09 5.78 9.77
C CYS A 168 10.15 4.62 10.11
N ALA A 169 10.34 3.42 9.55
CA ALA A 169 9.49 2.28 9.87
C ALA A 169 9.56 1.93 11.37
N PRO A 170 8.44 1.58 12.02
CA PRO A 170 7.09 1.37 11.49
C PRO A 170 6.21 2.64 11.41
N HIS A 171 6.75 3.80 11.81
CA HIS A 171 6.03 5.07 11.73
C HIS A 171 5.76 5.44 10.26
N GLN A 172 4.59 6.04 10.01
CA GLN A 172 4.20 6.56 8.70
C GLN A 172 4.19 8.10 8.76
N PRO A 173 5.20 8.77 8.16
CA PRO A 173 5.29 10.24 8.13
C PRO A 173 4.19 10.85 7.28
N ARG A 174 2.99 11.05 7.84
CA ARG A 174 1.79 11.40 7.05
C ARG A 174 1.95 12.71 6.28
N LEU A 175 2.50 13.75 6.92
CA LEU A 175 2.70 15.05 6.27
C LEU A 175 3.74 14.94 5.14
N ASP A 176 4.93 14.42 5.44
CA ASP A 176 6.04 14.20 4.50
C ASP A 176 5.59 13.37 3.28
N TRP A 177 4.80 12.33 3.53
CA TRP A 177 4.22 11.47 2.50
C TRP A 177 3.18 12.19 1.65
N GLN A 178 2.31 12.99 2.26
CA GLN A 178 1.32 13.78 1.53
C GLN A 178 1.97 14.84 0.63
N MET A 179 3.15 15.36 0.98
CA MET A 179 3.88 16.30 0.11
C MET A 179 4.23 15.70 -1.26
N TRP A 180 4.55 14.39 -1.31
CA TRP A 180 4.80 13.71 -2.58
C TRP A 180 3.55 13.71 -3.47
N PHE A 181 2.38 13.42 -2.91
CA PHE A 181 1.12 13.47 -3.67
C PHE A 181 0.69 14.89 -4.03
N ALA A 182 0.90 15.86 -3.14
CA ALA A 182 0.59 17.26 -3.43
C ALA A 182 1.36 17.76 -4.67
N ALA A 183 2.59 17.30 -4.86
CA ALA A 183 3.40 17.65 -6.02
C ALA A 183 2.89 17.06 -7.36
N LEU A 184 2.00 16.07 -7.31
CA LEU A 184 1.38 15.47 -8.49
C LEU A 184 0.10 16.20 -8.95
N GLY A 185 -0.45 17.08 -8.10
CA GLY A 185 -1.70 17.79 -8.36
C GLY A 185 -1.57 19.30 -8.27
N SER A 186 -2.71 19.99 -8.28
CA SER A 186 -2.76 21.45 -8.07
C SER A 186 -3.08 21.80 -6.62
N TYR A 187 -2.87 23.07 -6.24
CA TYR A 187 -3.20 23.53 -4.89
C TYR A 187 -4.70 23.47 -4.58
N GLN A 188 -5.57 23.58 -5.58
CA GLN A 188 -7.04 23.46 -5.41
C GLN A 188 -7.45 22.02 -5.04
N GLN A 189 -6.72 21.02 -5.54
CA GLN A 189 -6.93 19.61 -5.18
C GLN A 189 -6.36 19.28 -3.80
N ASN A 190 -5.49 20.13 -3.26
CA ASN A 190 -4.79 19.94 -2.00
C ASN A 190 -5.06 21.10 -1.01
N PRO A 191 -6.33 21.37 -0.61
CA PRO A 191 -6.67 22.49 0.26
C PRO A 191 -6.03 22.39 1.65
N TRP A 192 -5.66 21.19 2.08
CA TRP A 192 -4.92 20.97 3.32
C TRP A 192 -3.55 21.67 3.31
N PHE A 193 -2.88 21.74 2.14
CA PHE A 193 -1.56 22.34 2.02
C PHE A 193 -1.62 23.87 2.22
N ILE A 194 -2.63 24.51 1.66
CA ILE A 194 -2.89 25.95 1.88
C ILE A 194 -3.15 26.22 3.37
N ARG A 195 -3.92 25.36 4.04
CA ARG A 195 -4.12 25.49 5.50
C ARG A 195 -2.81 25.30 6.27
N THR A 196 -1.94 24.38 5.86
CA THR A 196 -0.61 24.23 6.46
C THR A 196 0.20 25.52 6.32
N ALA A 197 0.24 26.14 5.14
CA ALA A 197 0.94 27.40 4.92
C ALA A 197 0.38 28.54 5.79
N LEU A 198 -0.95 28.67 5.88
CA LEU A 198 -1.58 29.65 6.78
C LEU A 198 -1.23 29.40 8.25
N CYS A 199 -1.27 28.16 8.72
CA CYS A 199 -0.89 27.83 10.09
C CYS A 199 0.60 28.09 10.38
N LEU A 200 1.48 27.95 9.39
CA LEU A 200 2.89 28.32 9.51
C LEU A 200 3.06 29.84 9.60
N LEU A 201 2.33 30.61 8.80
CA LEU A 201 2.29 32.07 8.88
C LEU A 201 1.77 32.56 10.24
N GLU A 202 0.79 31.87 10.82
CA GLU A 202 0.26 32.15 12.17
C GLU A 202 1.18 31.64 13.30
N GLY A 203 2.27 30.93 13.00
CA GLY A 203 3.18 30.39 14.01
C GLY A 203 2.58 29.29 14.91
N LYS A 204 1.57 28.54 14.43
CA LYS A 204 0.90 27.51 15.25
C LYS A 204 1.85 26.37 15.61
N SER A 205 2.11 26.20 16.91
CA SER A 205 3.03 25.19 17.47
C SER A 205 2.68 23.75 17.05
N ASP A 206 1.39 23.44 16.93
CA ASP A 206 0.92 22.12 16.49
C ASP A 206 1.36 21.76 15.07
N VAL A 207 1.59 22.76 14.21
CA VAL A 207 2.04 22.59 12.82
C VAL A 207 3.55 22.73 12.72
N THR A 208 4.16 23.72 13.37
CA THR A 208 5.62 23.92 13.31
C THR A 208 6.38 22.71 13.85
N ARG A 209 5.86 22.02 14.88
CA ARG A 209 6.46 20.78 15.41
C ARG A 209 6.45 19.59 14.45
N LEU A 210 5.69 19.66 13.34
CA LEU A 210 5.68 18.61 12.31
C LEU A 210 6.95 18.66 11.47
N PHE A 211 7.63 19.82 11.42
CA PHE A 211 8.90 20.02 10.74
C PHE A 211 10.07 19.66 11.66
N ALA A 212 11.20 19.30 11.06
CA ALA A 212 12.46 19.07 11.76
C ALA A 212 13.11 20.40 12.15
N ARG A 213 13.05 21.38 11.25
CA ARG A 213 13.62 22.71 11.43
C ARG A 213 12.61 23.78 11.04
N ASN A 214 12.35 24.69 11.96
CA ASN A 214 11.70 25.96 11.70
C ASN A 214 12.78 27.06 11.80
N PRO A 215 13.11 27.78 10.71
CA PRO A 215 14.11 28.84 10.74
C PRO A 215 13.64 30.11 11.47
N PHE A 216 12.37 30.20 11.86
CA PHE A 216 11.77 31.39 12.47
C PHE A 216 11.23 31.09 13.89
N PRO A 217 11.48 31.98 14.87
CA PRO A 217 11.00 31.82 16.25
C PRO A 217 9.49 32.07 16.42
#